data_AF-A0A6V8NW01-F1
#
_entry.id   AF-A0A6V8NW01-F1
#
_cell.length_a   1.000
_cell.length_b   1.000
_cell.length_c   1.000
_cell.angle_alpha   90.00
_cell.angle_beta   90.00
_cell.angle_gamma   90.00
#
_symmetry.space_group_name_H-M   'P 1'
#
loop_
_entity.id
_entity.type
_entity.pdbx_description
1 polymer ?
#
loop_
_entity_poly.entity_id
_entity_poly.type
_entity_poly.pdbx_seq_one_letter_code
_entity_poly.pdbx_strand_id
1 'polypeptide(L)' 'MGKITEREIEGIRKIVEEEFPDDPALQQIHIARKIIAREAEHEGLSFLEYIKSLGKQVKDVYQRHGA' A
#
# COMPACT_ATOMS: atom_id res chain seq x y z
N MET A 1 -5.08 8.49 6.58
CA MET A 1 -5.25 7.09 6.14
C MET A 1 -6.70 6.94 5.70
N GLY A 2 -7.08 6.74 4.44
CA GLY A 2 -6.32 6.72 3.18
C GLY A 2 -7.16 7.44 2.10
N LYS A 3 -6.49 8.08 1.14
CA LYS A 3 -7.12 8.83 0.03
C LYS A 3 -7.57 7.92 -1.12
N ILE A 4 -7.24 6.63 -1.07
CA ILE A 4 -7.61 5.65 -2.08
C ILE A 4 -9.05 5.19 -1.87
N THR A 5 -9.83 5.19 -2.95
CA THR A 5 -11.24 4.78 -2.93
C THR A 5 -11.40 3.27 -3.06
N GLU A 6 -12.52 2.72 -2.59
CA GLU A 6 -12.86 1.31 -2.81
C GLU A 6 -12.86 0.93 -4.30
N ARG A 7 -13.29 1.86 -5.16
CA ARG A 7 -13.28 1.68 -6.62
C ARG A 7 -11.86 1.54 -7.18
N GLU A 8 -10.90 2.29 -6.65
CA GLU A 8 -9.49 2.14 -7.04
C GLU A 8 -8.91 0.81 -6.57
N ILE A 9 -9.24 0.39 -5.34
CA ILE A 9 -8.83 -0.92 -4.81
C ILE A 9 -9.39 -2.06 -5.67
N GLU A 10 -10.66 -1.99 -6.05
CA GLU A 10 -11.31 -2.98 -6.91
C GLU A 10 -10.66 -3.02 -8.30
N GLY A 11 -10.30 -1.86 -8.86
CA GLY A 11 -9.54 -1.79 -10.12
C GLY A 11 -8.18 -2.47 -10.02
N ILE A 12 -7.46 -2.26 -8.92
CA ILE A 12 -6.18 -2.91 -8.65
C ILE A 12 -6.35 -4.43 -8.55
N ARG A 13 -7.39 -4.92 -7.86
CA ARG A 13 -7.69 -6.35 -7.73
C ARG A 13 -7.86 -7.02 -9.09
N LYS A 14 -8.75 -6.47 -9.94
CA LYS A 14 -9.01 -7.04 -11.28
C LYS A 14 -7.76 -7.12 -12.14
N ILE A 15 -6.96 -6.05 -12.18
CA ILE A 15 -5.72 -6.03 -12.95
C ILE A 15 -4.76 -7.11 -12.46
N VAL A 16 -4.63 -7.28 -11.14
CA VAL A 16 -3.69 -8.24 -10.56
C VAL A 16 -4.19 -9.69 -10.71
N GLU A 17 -5.50 -9.93 -10.62
CA GLU A 17 -6.12 -11.22 -10.91
C GLU A 17 -5.91 -11.63 -12.38
N GLU A 18 -5.97 -10.69 -13.32
CA GLU A 18 -5.66 -10.93 -14.73
C GLU A 18 -4.15 -11.17 -14.97
N GLU A 19 -3.26 -10.48 -14.24
CA GLU A 19 -1.80 -10.63 -14.35
C GLU A 19 -1.30 -11.97 -13.75
N PHE A 20 -1.93 -12.45 -12.68
CA PHE A 20 -1.47 -13.62 -11.91
C PHE A 20 -2.61 -14.59 -11.57
N PRO A 21 -3.38 -15.12 -12.54
CA PRO A 21 -4.63 -15.84 -12.29
C PRO A 21 -4.47 -17.08 -11.39
N ASP A 22 -3.34 -17.78 -11.49
CA ASP A 22 -3.10 -19.05 -10.82
C ASP A 22 -2.23 -18.92 -9.55
N ASP A 23 -1.84 -17.71 -9.16
CA ASP A 23 -0.99 -17.48 -7.98
C ASP A 23 -1.63 -16.46 -7.01
N PRO A 24 -2.58 -16.89 -6.17
CA PRO A 24 -3.24 -16.03 -5.19
C PRO A 24 -2.28 -15.38 -4.19
N ALA A 25 -1.15 -16.05 -3.87
CA ALA A 25 -0.18 -15.50 -2.95
C ALA A 25 0.56 -14.32 -3.59
N LEU A 26 0.99 -14.46 -4.83
CA LEU A 26 1.62 -13.37 -5.59
C LEU A 26 0.65 -12.23 -5.86
N GLN A 27 -0.63 -12.53 -6.13
CA GLN A 27 -1.68 -11.52 -6.26
C GLN A 27 -1.75 -10.61 -5.02
N GLN A 28 -1.77 -11.19 -3.82
CA GLN A 28 -1.86 -10.40 -2.57
C GLN A 28 -0.69 -9.43 -2.40
N ILE A 29 0.54 -9.88 -2.70
CA ILE A 29 1.73 -9.03 -2.66
C ILE A 29 1.63 -7.88 -3.66
N HIS A 30 1.18 -8.17 -4.88
CA HIS A 30 1.04 -7.16 -5.92
C HIS A 30 -0.10 -6.16 -5.64
N ILE A 31 -1.25 -6.63 -5.12
CA ILE A 31 -2.35 -5.77 -4.68
C ILE A 31 -1.86 -4.80 -3.61
N ALA A 32 -1.24 -5.32 -2.54
CA ALA A 32 -0.72 -4.48 -1.46
C ALA A 32 0.30 -3.46 -1.97
N ARG A 33 1.24 -3.88 -2.83
CA ARG A 33 2.24 -2.98 -3.41
C ARG A 33 1.61 -1.88 -4.26
N LYS A 34 0.64 -2.21 -5.11
CA LYS A 34 -0.03 -1.24 -5.98
C LYS A 34 -0.88 -0.25 -5.17
N ILE A 35 -1.53 -0.69 -4.09
CA ILE A 35 -2.25 0.19 -3.16
C ILE A 35 -1.29 1.21 -2.54
N ILE A 36 -0.18 0.75 -1.96
CA ILE A 36 0.81 1.63 -1.32
C ILE A 36 1.42 2.62 -2.34
N ALA A 37 1.68 2.18 -3.57
CA ALA A 37 2.14 3.06 -4.63
C ALA A 37 1.10 4.14 -4.96
N ARG A 38 -0.18 3.78 -5.03
CA ARG A 38 -1.26 4.72 -5.28
C ARG A 38 -1.44 5.72 -4.15
N GLU A 39 -1.29 5.29 -2.90
CA GLU A 39 -1.28 6.18 -1.74
C GLU A 39 -0.12 7.18 -1.80
N ALA A 40 1.08 6.72 -2.19
CA ALA A 40 2.23 7.60 -2.39
C ALA A 40 1.95 8.68 -3.45
N GLU A 41 1.35 8.30 -4.59
CA GLU A 41 0.93 9.22 -5.64
C GLU A 41 -0.08 10.27 -5.13
N HIS A 42 -1.09 9.85 -4.36
CA HIS A 42 -2.09 10.74 -3.75
C HIS A 42 -1.50 11.72 -2.71
N GLU A 43 -0.33 11.41 -2.18
CA GLU A 43 0.43 12.28 -1.27
C GLU A 43 1.53 13.07 -1.99
N GLY A 44 1.68 12.90 -3.31
CA GLY A 44 2.71 13.58 -4.09
C GLY A 44 4.13 13.12 -3.75
N LEU A 45 4.27 11.91 -3.20
CA LEU A 45 5.54 11.33 -2.78
C LEU A 45 5.97 10.23 -3.73
N SER A 46 7.28 10.02 -3.88
CA SER A 46 7.75 8.78 -4.47
C SER A 46 7.45 7.59 -3.56
N PHE A 47 7.34 6.40 -4.15
CA PHE A 47 7.10 5.16 -3.40
C PHE A 47 8.07 4.99 -2.22
N LEU A 48 9.36 5.24 -2.43
CA LEU A 48 10.37 5.07 -1.38
C LEU A 48 10.25 6.11 -0.26
N GLU A 49 9.90 7.35 -0.59
CA GLU A 49 9.65 8.40 0.40
C GLU A 49 8.43 8.06 1.26
N TYR A 50 7.37 7.54 0.64
CA TYR A 50 6.19 7.09 1.33
C TYR A 50 6.47 5.92 2.28
N ILE A 51 7.20 4.90 1.83
CA ILE A 51 7.61 3.79 2.71
C ILE A 51 8.43 4.29 3.90
N LYS A 52 9.35 5.25 3.68
CA LYS A 52 10.14 5.87 4.76
C LYS A 52 9.26 6.66 5.74
N SER A 53 8.23 7.37 5.26
CA SER A 53 7.33 8.14 6.12
C SER A 53 6.49 7.21 7.01
N LEU A 54 5.97 6.11 6.46
CA LEU A 54 5.27 5.08 7.22
C LEU A 54 6.17 4.46 8.30
N GLY A 55 7.42 4.13 7.96
CA GLY A 55 8.37 3.56 8.91
C GLY A 55 8.71 4.49 10.09
N LYS A 56 8.68 5.81 9.90
CA LYS A 56 8.84 6.79 10.99
C LYS A 56 7.63 6.80 11.92
N GLN A 57 6.42 6.82 11.37
CA GLN A 57 5.18 6.77 12.16
C GLN A 57 5.12 5.53 13.05
N VAL A 58 5.52 4.37 12.52
CA VAL A 58 5.55 3.11 13.29
C VAL A 58 6.51 3.23 14.49
N LYS A 59 7.72 3.79 14.30
CA LYS A 59 8.67 4.00 15.41
C LYS A 59 8.10 4.91 16.49
N ASP A 60 7.43 5.99 16.10
CA ASP A 60 6.82 6.93 17.04
C ASP A 60 5.69 6.28 17.85
N VAL A 61 4.92 5.37 17.25
CA VAL A 61 3.89 4.59 17.95
C VAL A 61 4.51 3.62 18.95
N TYR A 62 5.55 2.88 18.56
CA TYR A 62 6.24 1.96 19.48
C TYR A 62 6.89 2.69 20.67
N GLN A 63 7.46 3.89 20.45
CA GLN A 63 8.05 4.69 21.53
C GLN A 63 7.00 5.28 22.48
N ARG A 64 5.78 5.57 21.99
CA ARG A 64 4.70 6.15 22.80
C ARG A 64 3.96 5.13 23.67
N HIS A 65 3.96 3.86 23.27
CA HIS A 65 3.30 2.76 24.01
C HIS A 65 4.27 1.86 24.78
N GLY A 66 5.58 2.15 24.74
CA GLY A 66 6.62 1.40 25.44
C GLY A 66 7.16 2.06 26.72
N ALA A 67 6.41 2.99 27.32
CA ALA A 67 6.76 3.69 28.57
C ALA A 67 5.77 3.36 29.69
#